data_AF-A0AAW4KUD6-F1
#
_entry.id   AF-A0AAW4KUD6-F1
#
_cell.length_a   1.000
_cell.length_b   1.000
_cell.length_c   1.000
_cell.angle_alpha   90.00
_cell.angle_beta   90.00
_cell.angle_gamma   90.00
#
_symmetry.space_group_name_H-M   'P 1'
#
loop_
_entity.id
_entity.type
_entity.pdbx_description
1 polymer ?
#
loop_
_entity_poly.entity_id
_entity_poly.type
_entity_poly.pdbx_seq_one_letter_code
_entity_poly.pdbx_strand_id
1 'polypeptide(L)'
;GVDWSQTNKVFGVDSIAQAEFDTGGLSHTFIVGLDYYHSNSQFHGLYDRNPPIIDLFKPVYGQPLNFGQPYRWDRTITQTGLYLQDQIKLDKWVL
;
A
#
# COMPACT_ATOMS: atom_id res chain seq x y z
N GLY A 1 23.78 -6.82 15.69
CA GLY A 1 22.98 -5.59 15.78
C GLY A 1 22.38 -5.36 14.42
N VAL A 2 21.15 -4.89 14.32
CA VAL A 2 20.53 -4.51 13.05
C VAL A 2 19.92 -3.15 13.33
N ASP A 3 20.38 -2.12 12.65
CA ASP A 3 19.86 -0.76 12.81
C ASP A 3 19.13 -0.42 11.51
N TRP A 4 17.82 -0.26 11.57
CA TRP A 4 17.01 0.03 10.39
C TRP A 4 15.88 1.00 10.72
N SER A 5 15.51 1.79 9.72
CA SER A 5 14.36 2.68 9.74
C SER A 5 13.56 2.52 8.44
N GLN A 6 12.24 2.63 8.55
CA GLN A 6 11.34 2.64 7.41
C GLN A 6 10.36 3.80 7.55
N THR A 7 10.25 4.61 6.49
CA THR A 7 9.29 5.71 6.40
C THR A 7 8.32 5.41 5.28
N ASN A 8 7.03 5.36 5.61
CA ASN A 8 5.97 5.16 4.62
C ASN A 8 5.05 6.38 4.62
N LYS A 9 4.73 6.89 3.43
CA LYS A 9 3.77 7.97 3.23
C LYS A 9 2.73 7.50 2.24
N VAL A 10 1.47 7.78 2.56
CA VAL A 10 0.33 7.42 1.71
C VAL A 10 -0.57 8.64 1.60
N PHE A 11 -0.99 8.93 0.37
CA PHE A 11 -1.98 9.92 0.04
C PHE A 11 -3.01 9.27 -0.88
N GLY A 12 -4.29 9.37 -0.52
CA GLY A 12 -5.38 8.84 -1.32
C GLY A 12 -6.53 9.85 -1.34
N VAL A 13 -7.17 9.99 -2.49
CA VAL A 13 -8.40 10.76 -2.66
C VAL A 13 -9.34 10.00 -3.59
N ASP A 14 -10.63 10.05 -3.28
CA ASP A 14 -11.70 9.47 -4.09
C ASP A 14 -12.79 10.53 -4.29
N SER A 15 -13.30 10.64 -5.52
CA SER A 15 -14.37 11.55 -5.91
C SER A 15 -15.48 10.75 -6.56
N ILE A 16 -16.67 10.79 -5.97
CA ILE A 16 -17.83 10.01 -6.39
C ILE A 16 -18.97 10.96 -6.78
N ALA A 17 -19.65 10.65 -7.88
CA ALA A 17 -20.91 11.26 -8.26
C ALA A 17 -21.97 10.17 -8.44
N GLN A 18 -23.16 10.40 -7.86
CA GLN A 18 -24.32 9.53 -7.99
C GLN A 18 -25.46 10.29 -8.68
N ALA A 19 -26.14 9.62 -9.60
CA ALA A 19 -27.34 10.10 -10.26
C ALA A 19 -28.43 9.03 -10.15
N GLU A 20 -29.64 9.46 -9.79
CA GLU A 20 -30.83 8.61 -9.74
C GLU A 20 -31.83 9.10 -10.78
N PHE A 21 -32.29 8.20 -11.64
CA PHE A 21 -33.25 8.53 -12.69
C PHE A 21 -34.06 7.30 -13.11
N ASP A 22 -35.25 7.56 -13.64
CA ASP A 22 -36.12 6.52 -14.18
C ASP A 22 -36.08 6.51 -15.71
N THR A 23 -35.95 5.32 -16.30
CA THR A 23 -36.08 5.07 -17.73
C THR A 23 -37.29 4.18 -17.98
N GLY A 24 -38.47 4.79 -18.11
CA GLY A 24 -39.72 4.06 -18.27
C GLY A 24 -40.13 3.34 -16.98
N GLY A 25 -40.16 2.00 -17.01
CA GLY A 25 -40.44 1.18 -15.82
C GLY A 25 -39.20 0.80 -15.01
N LEU A 26 -38.02 1.27 -15.40
CA LEU A 26 -36.73 0.96 -14.77
C LEU A 26 -36.25 2.14 -13.92
N SER A 27 -35.91 1.88 -12.67
CA SER A 27 -35.22 2.86 -11.82
C SER A 27 -33.72 2.58 -11.81
N HIS A 28 -32.92 3.59 -12.11
CA HIS A 28 -31.47 3.52 -12.18
C HIS A 28 -30.83 4.26 -11.00
N THR A 29 -29.82 3.65 -10.38
CA THR A 29 -28.87 4.33 -9.51
C THR A 29 -27.49 4.22 -10.15
N PHE A 30 -27.10 5.27 -10.84
CA PHE A 30 -25.84 5.37 -11.57
C PHE A 30 -24.78 6.04 -10.70
N ILE A 31 -23.61 5.39 -10.58
CA ILE A 31 -22.46 5.87 -9.82
C ILE A 31 -21.26 5.91 -10.76
N VAL A 32 -20.54 7.03 -10.73
CA VAL A 32 -19.23 7.16 -11.36
C VAL A 32 -18.25 7.67 -10.31
N GLY A 33 -17.05 7.11 -10.28
CA GLY A 33 -16.02 7.55 -9.35
C GLY A 33 -14.63 7.54 -9.95
N LEU A 34 -13.80 8.46 -9.45
CA LEU A 34 -12.41 8.62 -9.81
C LEU A 34 -11.57 8.60 -8.52
N ASP A 35 -10.72 7.60 -8.40
CA ASP A 35 -9.78 7.46 -7.30
C ASP A 35 -8.35 7.78 -7.73
N TYR A 36 -7.57 8.30 -6.79
CA TYR A 36 -6.14 8.50 -6.90
C TYR A 36 -5.45 8.06 -5.63
N TYR A 37 -4.42 7.23 -5.78
CA TYR A 37 -3.62 6.68 -4.71
C TYR A 37 -2.13 6.88 -5.01
N HIS A 38 -1.41 7.41 -4.02
CA HIS A 38 0.02 7.63 -4.08
C HIS A 38 0.65 7.14 -2.79
N SER A 39 1.51 6.13 -2.88
CA SER A 39 2.30 5.65 -1.75
C SER A 39 3.80 5.75 -2.04
N ASN A 40 4.55 6.18 -1.04
CA ASN A 40 5.99 6.18 -1.06
C ASN A 40 6.49 5.41 0.17
N SER A 41 7.43 4.50 -0.05
CA SER A 41 8.02 3.65 0.97
C SER A 41 9.53 3.73 0.86
N GLN A 42 10.18 4.22 1.92
CA GLN A 42 11.62 4.36 2.01
C GLN A 42 12.15 3.46 3.11
N PHE A 43 13.18 2.70 2.79
CA PHE A 43 13.85 1.81 3.72
C PHE A 43 15.33 2.15 3.83
N HIS A 44 15.84 2.11 5.05
CA HIS A 44 17.23 2.31 5.37
C HIS A 44 17.65 1.27 6.42
N GLY A 45 18.59 0.39 6.10
CA GLY A 45 19.08 -0.63 7.02
C GLY A 45 20.59 -0.78 6.99
N LEU A 46 21.20 -0.88 8.17
CA LEU A 46 22.59 -1.21 8.39
C LEU A 46 22.70 -2.68 8.78
N TYR A 47 23.50 -3.40 8.01
CA TYR A 47 23.74 -4.83 8.19
C TYR A 47 25.25 -5.08 8.28
N ASP A 48 25.64 -5.86 9.28
CA ASP A 48 26.93 -6.54 9.24
C ASP A 48 26.77 -7.79 8.36
N ARG A 49 27.43 -7.77 7.19
CA ARG A 49 27.35 -8.86 6.21
C ARG A 49 28.33 -10.00 6.52
N ASN A 50 29.23 -9.79 7.49
CA ASN A 50 30.18 -10.79 7.95
C ASN A 50 30.33 -10.71 9.48
N PRO A 51 29.24 -10.99 10.22
CA PRO A 51 29.26 -10.87 11.66
C PRO A 51 30.20 -11.89 12.29
N PRO A 52 30.78 -11.59 13.48
CA PRO A 52 31.58 -12.54 14.23
C PRO A 52 30.81 -13.85 14.46
N ILE A 53 31.42 -14.98 14.15
CA ILE A 53 30.83 -16.30 14.38
C ILE A 53 30.79 -16.54 15.89
N ILE A 54 29.64 -16.97 16.40
CA ILE A 54 29.47 -17.35 17.80
C ILE A 54 29.49 -18.88 17.93
N ASP A 55 30.33 -19.39 18.84
CA ASP A 55 30.31 -20.80 19.23
C ASP A 55 29.09 -21.05 20.15
N LEU A 56 28.26 -22.03 19.79
CA LEU A 56 27.05 -22.41 20.52
C LEU A 56 27.35 -23.08 21.87
N PHE A 57 28.50 -23.75 22.01
CA PHE A 57 28.88 -24.48 23.22
C PHE A 57 29.81 -23.67 24.13
N LYS A 58 30.44 -22.62 23.60
CA LYS A 58 31.24 -21.66 24.38
C LYS A 58 31.09 -20.23 23.82
N PRO A 59 29.96 -19.56 24.05
CA PRO A 59 29.72 -18.26 23.45
C PRO A 59 30.62 -17.16 24.04
N VAL A 60 31.26 -16.38 23.17
CA VAL A 60 31.99 -15.16 23.54
C VAL A 60 31.22 -13.95 22.99
N TYR A 61 30.64 -13.17 23.90
CA TYR A 61 29.85 -11.98 23.57
C TYR A 61 30.72 -10.71 23.54
N GLY A 62 30.17 -9.62 22.99
CA GLY A 62 30.84 -8.30 22.98
C GLY A 62 31.83 -8.10 21.83
N GLN A 63 31.91 -9.03 20.87
CA GLN A 63 32.66 -8.82 19.63
C GLN A 63 32.11 -7.60 18.87
N PRO A 64 32.95 -6.72 18.31
CA PRO A 64 32.51 -5.56 17.57
C PRO A 64 31.77 -5.99 16.30
N LEU A 65 30.68 -5.30 16.00
CA LEU A 65 29.93 -5.47 14.76
C LEU A 65 30.38 -4.42 13.77
N ASN A 66 30.56 -4.81 12.51
CA ASN A 66 30.93 -3.90 11.45
C ASN A 66 29.75 -3.68 10.51
N PHE A 67 29.04 -2.57 10.73
CA PHE A 67 27.98 -2.15 9.82
C PHE A 67 28.61 -1.65 8.52
N GLY A 68 28.51 -2.48 7.48
CA GLY A 68 29.00 -2.13 6.14
C GLY A 68 28.11 -1.11 5.43
N GLN A 69 28.17 -1.13 4.09
CA GLN A 69 27.32 -0.24 3.28
C GLN A 69 25.83 -0.45 3.59
N PRO A 70 25.06 0.62 3.85
CA PRO A 70 23.64 0.52 4.14
C PRO A 70 22.87 -0.03 2.96
N TYR A 71 21.92 -0.93 3.24
CA TYR A 71 20.92 -1.34 2.28
C TYR A 71 19.77 -0.34 2.28
N ARG A 72 19.44 0.19 1.10
CA ARG A 72 18.43 1.23 0.93
C ARG A 72 17.55 0.94 -0.28
N TRP A 73 16.28 1.25 -0.17
CA TRP A 73 15.38 1.30 -1.32
C TRP A 73 14.32 2.38 -1.12
N ASP A 74 13.86 2.94 -2.23
CA ASP A 74 12.80 3.93 -2.30
C ASP A 74 11.82 3.45 -3.36
N ARG A 75 10.56 3.25 -2.95
CA ARG A 75 9.51 2.72 -3.81
C ARG A 75 8.30 3.63 -3.78
N THR A 76 8.00 4.21 -4.92
CA THR A 76 6.79 4.99 -5.16
C THR A 76 5.82 4.19 -6.02
N ILE A 77 4.55 4.13 -5.61
CA ILE A 77 3.44 3.54 -6.35
C ILE A 77 2.39 4.63 -6.51
N THR A 78 1.99 4.89 -7.74
CA THR A 78 0.87 5.77 -8.08
C THR A 78 -0.16 4.96 -8.86
N GLN A 79 -1.42 5.06 -8.46
CA GLN A 79 -2.55 4.40 -9.11
C GLN A 79 -3.69 5.41 -9.26
N THR A 80 -4.32 5.41 -10.42
CA THR A 80 -5.55 6.16 -10.68
C THR A 80 -6.59 5.16 -11.18
N GLY A 81 -7.75 5.12 -10.54
CA GLY A 81 -8.87 4.27 -10.90
C GLY A 81 -10.06 5.09 -11.38
N LEU A 82 -10.70 4.64 -12.46
CA LEU A 82 -11.99 5.13 -12.91
C LEU A 82 -12.96 3.96 -12.86
N TYR A 83 -14.10 4.16 -12.20
CA TYR A 83 -15.13 3.13 -12.11
C TYR A 83 -16.52 3.70 -12.39
N LEU A 84 -17.38 2.81 -12.85
CA LEU A 84 -18.76 3.09 -13.20
C LEU A 84 -19.61 1.90 -12.75
N GLN A 85 -20.74 2.21 -12.14
CA GLN A 85 -21.73 1.23 -11.69
C GLN A 85 -23.12 1.76 -12.02
N ASP A 86 -23.99 0.90 -12.53
CA ASP A 86 -25.42 1.16 -12.65
C ASP A 86 -26.17 0.04 -11.92
N GLN A 87 -27.06 0.41 -11.01
CA GLN A 87 -27.97 -0.53 -10.37
C GLN A 87 -29.37 -0.30 -10.93
N ILE A 88 -29.97 -1.36 -11.49
CA ILE A 88 -31.26 -1.26 -12.18
C ILE A 88 -32.32 -2.00 -11.36
N LYS A 89 -33.46 -1.35 -11.14
CA LYS A 89 -34.62 -1.94 -10.47
C LYS A 89 -35.81 -1.98 -11.42
N LEU A 90 -36.46 -3.14 -11.49
CA LEU A 90 -37.71 -3.34 -12.21
C LEU A 90 -38.74 -3.98 -11.26
N ASP A 91 -39.64 -3.17 -10.72
CA ASP A 91 -40.66 -3.59 -9.75
C ASP A 91 -40.05 -4.35 -8.55
N LYS A 92 -40.15 -5.70 -8.50
CA LYS A 92 -39.56 -6.55 -7.44
C LYS A 92 -38.18 -7.13 -7.77
N TRP A 93 -37.62 -6.81 -8.93
CA TRP A 93 -36.33 -7.35 -9.39
C TRP A 93 -35.25 -6.28 -9.30
N VAL A 94 -34.08 -6.66 -8.79
CA VAL A 94 -32.88 -5.83 -8.70
C VAL A 94 -31.78 -6.51 -9.49
N LEU A 95 -31.13 -5.77 -10.38
CA LEU A 95 -29.98 -6.19 -11.18
C LEU A 95 -28.74 -5.37 -10.82
#